data_AF-A0A6D0I8X3-F1
#
_entry.id   AF-A0A6D0I8X3-F1
#
_cell.length_a   1.000
_cell.length_b   1.000
_cell.length_c   1.000
_cell.angle_alpha   90.00
_cell.angle_beta   90.00
_cell.angle_gamma   90.00
#
_symmetry.space_group_name_H-M   'P 1'
#
loop_
_entity.id
_entity.type
_entity.pdbx_description
1 polymer ?
#
loop_
_entity_poly.entity_id
_entity_poly.type
_entity_poly.pdbx_seq_one_letter_code
_entity_poly.pdbx_strand_id
1 'polypeptide(L)' 'MALNTPQITPTKKITVRAIGEELPRGDYQRCPQCDMLFSLPEINSHQSAYCPRCQAKIRDG' A
#
# COMPACT_ATOMS: atom_id res chain seq x y z
N MET A 1 6.62 -11.53 7.61
CA MET A 1 6.02 -10.88 8.79
C MET A 1 4.53 -10.74 8.52
N ALA A 2 3.68 -11.41 9.30
CA ALA A 2 2.23 -11.33 9.11
C ALA A 2 1.72 -10.03 9.74
N LEU A 3 0.89 -9.29 9.00
CA LEU A 3 0.17 -8.14 9.56
C LEU A 3 -0.92 -8.70 10.48
N ASN A 4 -0.70 -8.55 11.79
CA ASN A 4 -1.69 -8.93 12.79
C ASN A 4 -2.85 -7.94 12.69
N THR A 5 -3.91 -8.30 11.97
CA THR A 5 -5.09 -7.45 11.86
C THR A 5 -5.76 -7.35 13.23
N PRO A 6 -5.88 -6.17 13.84
CA PRO A 6 -6.58 -6.04 15.11
C PRO A 6 -8.04 -6.43 14.89
N GLN A 7 -8.50 -7.45 15.62
CA GLN A 7 -9.90 -7.85 15.62
C GLN A 7 -10.70 -6.77 16.34
N ILE A 8 -11.43 -5.97 15.57
CA ILE A 8 -12.36 -4.99 16.10
C ILE A 8 -13.58 -5.77 16.59
N THR A 9 -13.79 -5.83 17.90
CA THR A 9 -15.05 -6.31 18.51
C THR A 9 -16.01 -5.14 18.64
N PRO A 10 -17.02 -5.01 17.75
CA PRO A 10 -17.95 -3.90 17.83
C PRO A 10 -18.86 -4.05 19.05
N THR A 11 -18.69 -3.18 20.04
CA THR A 11 -19.64 -3.01 21.16
C THR A 11 -20.91 -2.24 20.77
N LYS A 12 -20.94 -1.65 19.57
CA LYS A 12 -22.09 -0.94 18.98
C LYS A 12 -22.14 -1.18 17.46
N LYS A 13 -23.32 -0.98 16.86
CA LYS A 13 -23.52 -1.11 15.39
C LYS A 13 -22.58 -0.15 14.64
N ILE A 14 -21.72 -0.70 13.79
CA ILE A 14 -20.89 0.09 12.87
C ILE A 14 -21.78 0.57 11.74
N THR A 15 -21.82 1.89 11.52
CA THR A 15 -22.51 2.50 10.38
C THR A 15 -21.48 3.05 9.42
N VAL A 16 -21.36 2.45 8.24
CA VAL A 16 -20.47 2.93 7.18
C VAL A 16 -21.15 4.13 6.52
N ARG A 17 -20.51 5.31 6.62
CA ARG A 17 -21.07 6.57 6.07
C ARG A 17 -20.78 6.75 4.58
N ALA A 18 -19.62 6.27 4.13
CA ALA A 18 -19.19 6.31 2.75
C ALA A 18 -18.13 5.21 2.53
N ILE A 19 -18.15 4.61 1.34
CA ILE A 19 -17.06 3.76 0.85
C ILE A 19 -16.42 4.54 -0.31
N GLY A 20 -15.10 4.69 -0.27
CA GLY A 20 -14.36 5.28 -1.40
C GLY A 20 -14.39 4.36 -2.62
N GLU A 21 -14.03 4.89 -3.79
CA GLU A 21 -13.89 4.09 -4.99
C GLU A 21 -12.82 3.00 -4.81
N GLU A 22 -12.97 1.88 -5.51
CA GLU A 22 -11.92 0.85 -5.56
C GLU A 22 -10.62 1.49 -6.05
N LEU A 23 -9.56 1.32 -5.27
CA LEU A 23 -8.23 1.71 -5.72
C LEU A 23 -7.94 0.99 -7.06
N PRO A 24 -7.49 1.70 -8.11
CA PRO A 24 -7.16 1.09 -9.39
C PRO A 24 -6.26 -0.13 -9.17
N ARG A 25 -6.58 -1.26 -9.81
CA ARG A 25 -5.82 -2.51 -9.58
C ARG A 25 -4.37 -2.45 -10.09
N GLY A 26 -3.97 -1.33 -10.70
CA GLY A 26 -2.65 -1.07 -11.25
C GLY A 26 -1.65 -0.60 -10.18
N ASP A 27 -0.71 -1.48 -9.90
CA ASP A 27 0.66 -1.16 -9.47
C ASP A 27 0.85 -0.33 -8.19
N TYR A 28 -0.09 -0.44 -7.24
CA TYR A 28 0.17 0.04 -5.90
C TYR A 28 1.28 -0.78 -5.24
N GLN A 29 2.34 -0.09 -4.80
CA GLN A 29 3.42 -0.67 -4.01
C GLN A 29 3.43 -0.05 -2.61
N ARG A 30 3.71 -0.90 -1.62
CA ARG A 30 4.01 -0.47 -0.26
C ARG A 30 5.50 -0.48 -0.04
N CYS A 31 6.01 0.58 0.57
CA CYS A 31 7.38 0.59 1.02
C CYS A 31 7.57 -0.37 2.22
N PRO A 32 8.54 -1.29 2.21
CA PRO A 32 8.79 -2.21 3.32
C PRO A 32 9.34 -1.52 4.57
N GLN A 33 9.88 -0.30 4.45
CA GLN A 33 10.43 0.45 5.59
C GLN A 33 9.45 1.43 6.23
N CYS A 34 8.59 2.09 5.45
CA CYS A 34 7.72 3.15 5.97
C CYS A 34 6.22 2.93 5.72
N ASP A 35 5.85 1.76 5.17
CA ASP A 35 4.48 1.36 4.82
C ASP A 35 3.74 2.33 3.88
N MET A 36 4.45 3.29 3.29
CA MET A 36 3.85 4.25 2.37
C MET A 36 3.34 3.51 1.13
N LEU A 37 2.05 3.67 0.85
CA LEU A 37 1.37 3.19 -0.34
C LEU A 37 1.46 4.26 -1.44
N PHE A 38 1.92 3.87 -2.62
CA PHE A 38 1.99 4.73 -3.80
C PHE A 38 1.88 3.91 -5.08
N SER A 39 1.42 4.51 -6.17
CA SER A 39 1.36 3.87 -7.47
C SER A 39 2.70 4.01 -8.18
N LEU A 40 3.25 2.90 -8.66
CA LEU A 40 4.39 2.93 -9.57
C LEU A 40 3.89 2.75 -11.01
N PRO A 41 4.46 3.48 -11.99
CA PRO A 41 4.25 3.13 -13.39
C PRO A 41 4.89 1.76 -13.69
N GLU A 42 4.57 1.19 -14.86
CA GLU A 42 5.28 0.00 -15.35
C GLU A 42 6.79 0.25 -15.35
N ILE A 43 7.51 -0.52 -14.53
CA ILE A 43 8.96 -0.45 -14.41
C ILE A 43 9.57 -1.49 -15.33
N ASN A 44 10.45 -1.00 -16.20
CA ASN A 44 11.23 -1.81 -17.13
C ASN A 44 12.35 -2.54 -16.36
N SER A 45 12.88 -3.63 -16.93
CA SER A 45 13.94 -4.42 -16.27
C SER A 45 15.26 -3.68 -15.97
N HIS A 46 15.41 -2.46 -16.46
CA HIS A 46 16.59 -1.62 -16.23
C HIS A 46 16.33 -0.49 -15.22
N GLN A 47 15.12 -0.40 -14.67
CA GLN A 47 14.71 0.67 -13.77
C GLN A 47 14.44 0.09 -12.38
N SER A 48 14.87 0.81 -11.35
CA SER A 48 14.54 0.49 -9.97
C SER A 48 13.58 1.54 -9.42
N ALA A 49 12.54 1.09 -8.71
CA ALA A 49 11.70 1.97 -7.92
C ALA A 49 12.35 2.28 -6.59
N TYR A 50 12.24 3.54 -6.17
CA TYR A 50 12.60 3.99 -4.83
C TYR A 50 11.40 4.64 -4.15
N CYS A 51 11.33 4.49 -2.83
CA CYS A 51 10.31 5.18 -2.04
C CYS A 51 10.61 6.68 -2.00
N PRO A 52 9.63 7.57 -2.26
CA PRO A 52 9.85 9.01 -2.21
C PRO A 52 10.13 9.56 -0.80
N ARG A 53 9.85 8.78 0.25
CA ARG A 53 10.04 9.21 1.64
C ARG A 53 11.36 8.76 2.26
N CYS A 54 11.67 7.48 2.14
CA CYS A 54 12.85 6.90 2.77
C CYS A 54 13.93 6.53 1.75
N GLN A 55 13.69 6.73 0.46
CA GLN A 55 14.62 6.37 -0.61
C GLN A 55 15.00 4.88 -0.62
N ALA A 56 14.22 4.04 0.06
CA ALA A 56 14.38 2.59 0.07
C ALA A 56 14.05 2.03 -1.30
N LYS A 57 14.83 1.03 -1.75
CA LYS A 57 14.56 0.31 -3.00
C LYS A 57 13.31 -0.56 -2.84
N ILE A 58 12.33 -0.38 -3.72
CA ILE A 58 10.99 -1.00 -3.63
C ILE A 58 10.86 -2.13 -4.64
N ARG A 59 11.35 -1.90 -5.86
CA ARG A 59 11.33 -2.87 -6.96
C ARG A 59 12.63 -2.72 -7.74
N ASP A 60 13.17 -3.84 -8.17
CA ASP A 60 14.23 -3.88 -9.18
C ASP A 60 13.65 -4.52 -10.44
N GLY A 61 14.03 -3.99 -11.59
CA GLY A 61 13.67 -4.52 -12.89
C GLY A 61 14.39 -5.82 -13.23
#